data_AF-A0A9N9PIW0-F1
#
_entry.id   AF-A0A9N9PIW0-F1
#
_cell.length_a   1.000
_cell.length_b   1.000
_cell.length_c   1.000
_cell.angle_alpha   90.00
_cell.angle_beta   90.00
_cell.angle_gamma   90.00
#
_symmetry.space_group_name_H-M   'P 1'
#
loop_
_entity.id
_entity.type
_entity.pdbx_description
1 polymer ?
#
loop_
_entity_poly.entity_id
_entity_poly.type
_entity_poly.pdbx_seq_one_letter_code
_entity_poly.pdbx_strand_id
1 'polypeptide(L)'
;IYKPSPKFFSRIHIPSFERFELFQGLLFDNDYNKWQRKRKLLTPSLSSSKFLRKIISSVQKQFKESENRWNLTINDEKEFDVSLWAKCITMDLSITQVTKLSSYNLALFDTNNEIIKSEEVKKILKFSDALKNFLTMLPYFVLLPAFVMDYVPGFRSIRISTERSVKFVYGIVLNIVEKRRKELNEGAEFESDLLDHMLTAHTPMNPEYKE
;
A
#
# COMPACT_ATOMS: atom_id res chain seq x y z
N ILE A 1 37.13 -16.77 -1.47
CA ILE A 1 36.27 -15.56 -1.52
C ILE A 1 35.41 -15.56 -0.26
N TYR A 2 35.75 -14.73 0.72
CA TYR A 2 35.02 -14.63 1.99
C TYR A 2 33.69 -13.90 1.74
N LYS A 3 32.55 -14.58 1.85
CA LYS A 3 31.24 -13.92 1.90
C LYS A 3 31.08 -13.35 3.30
N PRO A 4 30.97 -12.02 3.48
CA PRO A 4 30.67 -11.47 4.79
C PRO A 4 29.32 -12.03 5.23
N SER A 5 29.30 -12.81 6.31
CA SER A 5 28.07 -13.05 7.06
C SER A 5 27.58 -11.68 7.54
N PRO A 6 26.34 -11.28 7.25
CA PRO A 6 25.84 -10.00 7.68
C PRO A 6 25.56 -10.08 9.17
N LYS A 7 26.61 -9.90 10.00
CA LYS A 7 26.56 -9.90 11.47
C LYS A 7 25.53 -8.91 12.05
N PHE A 8 24.94 -8.05 11.21
CA PHE A 8 23.95 -7.02 11.57
C PHE A 8 22.62 -7.15 10.82
N PHE A 9 22.36 -8.26 10.11
CA PHE A 9 21.08 -8.52 9.44
C PHE A 9 20.24 -9.58 10.17
N SER A 10 20.46 -9.78 11.46
CA SER A 10 19.50 -10.52 12.29
C SER A 10 18.32 -9.60 12.60
N ARG A 11 17.24 -9.75 11.84
CA ARG A 11 15.95 -9.12 12.15
C ARG A 11 15.23 -9.98 13.19
N ILE A 12 14.40 -9.35 14.02
CA ILE A 12 13.59 -10.05 15.01
C ILE A 12 12.69 -11.04 14.27
N HIS A 13 12.82 -12.34 14.59
CA HIS A 13 11.86 -13.33 14.14
C HIS A 13 10.61 -13.21 15.02
N ILE A 14 9.48 -12.98 14.37
CA ILE A 14 8.18 -12.80 15.02
C ILE A 14 7.29 -13.91 14.47
N PRO A 15 7.04 -14.98 15.24
CA PRO A 15 6.24 -16.12 14.76
C PRO A 15 4.87 -15.71 14.24
N SER A 16 4.25 -14.70 14.86
CA SER A 16 2.97 -14.13 14.45
C SER A 16 2.96 -13.61 13.01
N PHE A 17 4.12 -13.25 12.44
CA PHE A 17 4.23 -12.75 11.07
C PHE A 17 4.21 -13.85 10.00
N GLU A 18 4.52 -15.11 10.36
CA GLU A 18 4.47 -16.23 9.42
C GLU A 18 3.03 -16.48 8.96
N ARG A 19 2.08 -16.33 9.90
CA ARG A 19 0.63 -16.42 9.68
C ARG A 19 0.10 -15.46 8.61
N PHE A 20 0.78 -14.33 8.40
CA PHE A 20 0.40 -13.30 7.42
C PHE A 20 1.38 -13.23 6.25
N GLU A 21 2.29 -14.20 6.12
CA GLU A 21 3.28 -14.29 5.05
C GLU A 21 4.19 -13.04 4.90
N LEU A 22 4.37 -12.27 5.98
CA LEU A 22 5.06 -10.97 5.91
C LEU A 22 6.57 -11.09 5.65
N PHE A 23 7.15 -12.26 5.95
CA PHE A 23 8.53 -12.61 5.63
C PHE A 23 8.79 -12.69 4.11
N GLN A 24 7.75 -12.74 3.28
CA GLN A 24 7.90 -12.72 1.82
C GLN A 24 8.05 -11.29 1.26
N GLY A 25 7.77 -10.25 2.05
CA GLY A 25 7.88 -8.84 1.64
C GLY A 25 9.31 -8.28 1.68
N LEU A 26 9.47 -6.96 1.65
CA LEU A 26 10.78 -6.30 1.85
C LEU A 26 11.06 -5.99 3.34
N LEU A 27 10.00 -5.70 4.09
CA LEU A 27 10.08 -5.20 5.47
C LEU A 27 10.56 -6.27 6.46
N PHE A 28 10.09 -7.51 6.29
CA PHE A 28 10.34 -8.58 7.25
C PHE A 28 11.07 -9.78 6.66
N ASP A 29 11.55 -9.73 5.41
CA ASP A 29 12.37 -10.83 4.86
C ASP A 29 13.70 -10.93 5.61
N ASN A 30 13.92 -12.11 6.19
CA ASN A 30 15.09 -12.45 7.00
C ASN A 30 16.20 -13.10 6.14
N ASP A 31 15.90 -13.54 4.91
CA ASP A 31 16.92 -14.02 3.99
C ASP A 31 17.59 -12.83 3.32
N TYR A 32 18.82 -12.54 3.76
CA TYR A 32 19.62 -11.43 3.24
C TYR A 32 19.72 -11.43 1.71
N ASN A 33 19.90 -12.60 1.08
CA ASN A 33 20.09 -12.66 -0.37
C ASN A 33 18.78 -12.34 -1.10
N LYS A 34 17.65 -12.87 -0.62
CA LYS A 34 16.32 -12.55 -1.18
C LYS A 34 15.99 -11.08 -0.96
N TRP A 35 16.20 -10.57 0.25
CA TRP A 35 15.99 -9.17 0.59
C TRP A 35 16.84 -8.24 -0.28
N GLN A 36 18.14 -8.52 -0.43
CA GLN A 36 19.06 -7.70 -1.22
C GLN A 36 18.63 -7.65 -2.69
N ARG A 37 18.19 -8.79 -3.26
CA ARG A 37 17.66 -8.85 -4.63
C ARG A 37 16.40 -8.00 -4.77
N LYS A 38 15.40 -8.18 -3.90
CA LYS A 38 14.16 -7.37 -3.90
C LYS A 38 14.46 -5.88 -3.78
N ARG A 39 15.39 -5.50 -2.90
CA ARG A 39 15.81 -4.10 -2.72
C ARG A 39 16.46 -3.52 -3.96
N LYS A 40 17.36 -4.28 -4.62
CA LYS A 40 18.01 -3.85 -5.88
C LYS A 40 17.01 -3.60 -7.01
N LEU A 41 15.89 -4.32 -7.04
CA LEU A 41 14.82 -4.10 -8.00
C LEU A 41 13.94 -2.89 -7.64
N LEU A 42 13.61 -2.75 -6.35
CA LEU A 42 12.67 -1.72 -5.89
C LEU A 42 13.30 -0.32 -5.83
N THR A 43 14.54 -0.20 -5.35
CA THR A 43 15.18 1.10 -5.10
C THR A 43 15.27 1.97 -6.37
N PRO A 44 15.76 1.50 -7.52
CA PRO A 44 15.83 2.32 -8.73
C PRO A 44 14.45 2.79 -9.21
N SER A 45 13.44 1.93 -9.10
CA SER A 45 12.06 2.23 -9.49
C SER A 45 11.51 3.41 -8.69
N LEU A 46 11.69 3.38 -7.36
CA LEU A 46 11.26 4.43 -6.44
C LEU A 46 12.12 5.71 -6.52
N SER A 47 13.38 5.60 -6.95
CA SER A 47 14.29 6.74 -7.10
C SER A 47 14.32 7.32 -8.51
N SER A 48 13.55 6.78 -9.44
CA SER A 48 13.50 7.28 -10.81
C SER A 48 12.89 8.68 -10.85
N SER A 49 13.48 9.57 -11.66
CA SER A 49 12.99 10.94 -11.82
C SER A 49 11.55 10.99 -12.33
N LYS A 50 11.19 10.07 -13.24
CA LYS A 50 9.82 9.92 -13.77
C LYS A 50 8.82 9.60 -12.65
N PHE A 51 9.15 8.63 -11.78
CA PHE A 51 8.31 8.29 -10.63
C PHE A 51 8.17 9.46 -9.65
N LEU A 52 9.28 10.09 -9.26
CA LEU A 52 9.26 11.22 -8.31
C LEU A 52 8.46 12.42 -8.85
N ARG A 53 8.59 12.73 -10.15
CA ARG A 53 7.78 13.78 -10.80
C ARG A 53 6.29 13.41 -10.78
N LYS A 54 5.92 12.17 -11.08
CA LYS A 54 4.52 11.68 -11.02
C LYS A 54 3.93 11.82 -9.62
N ILE A 55 4.70 11.51 -8.57
CA ILE A 55 4.27 11.74 -7.18
C ILE A 55 4.03 13.23 -6.93
N ILE A 56 4.99 14.10 -7.25
CA ILE A 56 4.84 15.55 -7.04
C ILE A 56 3.58 16.08 -7.73
N SER A 57 3.36 15.72 -8.99
CA SER A 57 2.16 16.13 -9.73
C SER A 57 0.87 15.57 -9.11
N SER A 58 0.90 14.34 -8.58
CA SER A 58 -0.25 13.73 -7.91
C SER A 58 -0.59 14.45 -6.60
N VAL A 59 0.43 14.81 -5.81
CA VAL A 59 0.26 15.59 -4.58
C VAL A 59 -0.32 16.96 -4.91
N GLN A 60 0.28 17.70 -5.85
CA GLN A 60 -0.21 19.01 -6.26
C GLN A 60 -1.66 18.97 -6.74
N LYS A 61 -2.01 17.95 -7.53
CA LYS A 61 -3.38 17.74 -8.01
C LYS A 61 -4.35 17.51 -6.84
N GLN A 62 -4.01 16.61 -5.91
CA GLN A 62 -4.88 16.34 -4.76
C GLN A 62 -5.08 17.57 -3.86
N PHE A 63 -4.02 18.33 -3.60
CA PHE A 63 -4.12 19.59 -2.85
C PHE A 63 -5.06 20.57 -3.53
N LYS A 64 -4.87 20.81 -4.84
CA LYS A 64 -5.75 21.70 -5.61
C LYS A 64 -7.22 21.24 -5.57
N GLU A 65 -7.46 19.94 -5.68
CA GLU A 65 -8.80 19.38 -5.57
C GLU A 65 -9.40 19.55 -4.16
N SER A 66 -8.59 19.41 -3.11
CA SER A 66 -9.02 19.68 -1.72
C SER A 66 -9.33 21.15 -1.51
N GLU A 67 -8.47 22.06 -1.96
CA GLU A 67 -8.72 23.51 -1.89
C GLU A 67 -10.03 23.89 -2.58
N ASN A 68 -10.31 23.33 -3.76
CA ASN A 68 -11.58 23.54 -4.45
C ASN A 68 -12.77 23.05 -3.63
N ARG A 69 -12.67 21.88 -2.98
CA ARG A 69 -13.75 21.36 -2.12
C ARG A 69 -13.91 22.20 -0.86
N TRP A 70 -12.83 22.66 -0.27
CA TRP A 70 -12.83 23.55 0.88
C TRP A 70 -13.49 24.89 0.57
N ASN A 71 -13.18 25.50 -0.59
CA ASN A 71 -13.86 26.72 -1.04
C ASN A 71 -15.38 26.56 -1.18
N LEU A 72 -15.87 25.33 -1.37
CA LEU A 72 -17.31 25.03 -1.46
C LEU A 72 -17.94 24.66 -0.10
N THR A 73 -17.14 24.32 0.91
CA THR A 73 -17.61 23.59 2.10
C THR A 73 -17.22 24.25 3.44
N ILE A 74 -16.19 25.10 3.43
CA ILE A 74 -15.73 25.87 4.60
C ILE A 74 -16.55 27.16 4.68
N ASN A 75 -17.49 27.18 5.61
CA ASN A 75 -17.88 28.41 6.29
C ASN A 75 -16.93 28.58 7.49
N ASP A 76 -16.66 29.82 7.91
CA ASP A 76 -15.64 30.19 8.92
C ASP A 76 -15.77 29.49 10.30
N GLU A 77 -16.80 28.69 10.54
CA GLU A 77 -17.11 28.03 11.82
C GLU A 77 -16.74 26.53 11.89
N LYS A 78 -16.18 25.92 10.82
CA LYS A 78 -15.81 24.49 10.85
C LYS A 78 -14.39 24.26 11.37
N GLU A 79 -14.29 23.47 12.45
CA GLU A 79 -13.02 22.93 12.90
C GLU A 79 -12.40 22.00 11.84
N PHE A 80 -11.11 22.19 11.55
CA PHE A 80 -10.37 21.40 10.58
C PHE A 80 -9.42 20.42 11.29
N ASP A 81 -9.75 19.14 11.24
CA ASP A 81 -8.87 18.09 11.78
C ASP A 81 -7.71 17.79 10.81
N VAL A 82 -6.60 18.51 11.00
CA VAL A 82 -5.35 18.34 10.24
C VAL A 82 -4.82 16.90 10.33
N SER A 83 -5.00 16.23 11.47
CA SER A 83 -4.45 14.89 11.68
C SER A 83 -5.22 13.85 10.86
N LEU A 84 -6.55 13.94 10.86
CA LEU A 84 -7.40 13.08 10.04
C LEU A 84 -7.21 13.39 8.55
N TRP A 85 -7.15 14.66 8.17
CA TRP A 85 -6.86 15.07 6.80
C TRP A 85 -5.52 14.51 6.29
N ALA A 86 -4.44 14.67 7.06
CA ALA A 86 -3.10 14.18 6.72
C ALA A 86 -3.07 12.65 6.55
N LYS A 87 -3.88 11.93 7.33
CA LYS A 87 -4.05 10.49 7.19
C LYS A 87 -4.80 10.12 5.91
N CYS A 88 -5.86 10.84 5.56
CA CYS A 88 -6.65 10.60 4.35
C CYS A 88 -5.84 10.85 3.08
N ILE A 89 -5.10 11.97 3.01
CA ILE A 89 -4.23 12.27 1.85
C ILE A 89 -3.11 11.23 1.71
N THR A 90 -2.47 10.83 2.82
CA THR A 90 -1.40 9.82 2.77
C THR A 90 -1.93 8.46 2.30
N MET A 91 -3.13 8.07 2.73
CA MET A 91 -3.79 6.83 2.29
C MET A 91 -4.12 6.89 0.79
N ASP A 92 -4.74 7.98 0.33
CA ASP A 92 -5.09 8.18 -1.08
C ASP A 92 -3.88 8.18 -1.99
N LEU A 93 -2.80 8.86 -1.61
CA LEU A 93 -1.54 8.80 -2.37
C LEU A 93 -0.97 7.39 -2.38
N SER A 94 -0.87 6.73 -1.23
CA SER A 94 -0.24 5.41 -1.14
C SER A 94 -1.00 4.36 -1.97
N ILE A 95 -2.33 4.30 -1.84
CA ILE A 95 -3.15 3.35 -2.60
C ILE A 95 -3.08 3.66 -4.09
N THR A 96 -3.21 4.93 -4.49
CA THR A 96 -3.16 5.31 -5.91
C THR A 96 -1.80 5.00 -6.52
N GLN A 97 -0.69 5.30 -5.85
CA GLN A 97 0.65 5.07 -6.43
C GLN A 97 1.02 3.57 -6.51
N VAL A 98 0.55 2.76 -5.57
CA VAL A 98 0.87 1.32 -5.53
C VAL A 98 -0.08 0.50 -6.40
N THR A 99 -1.36 0.88 -6.46
CA THR A 99 -2.42 0.05 -7.06
C THR A 99 -3.17 0.69 -8.21
N LYS A 100 -2.95 1.99 -8.48
CA LYS A 100 -3.74 2.83 -9.41
C LYS A 100 -5.22 3.00 -9.05
N LEU A 101 -5.65 2.51 -7.88
CA LEU A 101 -7.02 2.73 -7.39
C LEU A 101 -7.13 4.08 -6.68
N SER A 102 -8.20 4.81 -6.98
CA SER A 102 -8.57 6.03 -6.24
C SER A 102 -9.25 5.64 -4.93
N SER A 103 -8.64 5.89 -3.76
CA SER A 103 -9.25 5.47 -2.48
C SER A 103 -10.30 6.40 -1.88
N TYR A 104 -10.51 7.57 -2.48
CA TYR A 104 -11.55 8.55 -2.15
C TYR A 104 -11.61 9.02 -0.68
N ASN A 105 -10.66 8.65 0.18
CA ASN A 105 -10.68 8.97 1.61
C ASN A 105 -10.58 10.47 1.84
N LEU A 106 -9.76 11.16 1.05
CA LEU A 106 -9.59 12.61 1.14
C LEU A 106 -10.84 13.35 0.63
N ALA A 107 -11.39 12.90 -0.49
CA ALA A 107 -12.59 13.51 -1.04
C ALA A 107 -13.77 13.38 -0.06
N LEU A 108 -13.92 12.22 0.60
CA LEU A 108 -14.96 12.01 1.61
C LEU A 108 -14.77 12.84 2.87
N PHE A 109 -13.52 13.03 3.30
CA PHE A 109 -13.20 13.96 4.38
C PHE A 109 -13.63 15.37 4.01
N ASP A 110 -13.26 15.84 2.82
CA ASP A 110 -13.55 17.20 2.37
C ASP A 110 -15.05 17.45 2.13
N THR A 111 -15.82 16.45 1.69
CA THR A 111 -17.27 16.56 1.41
C THR A 111 -18.15 15.97 2.50
N ASN A 112 -17.64 15.71 3.70
CA ASN A 112 -18.39 15.12 4.81
C ASN A 112 -19.23 13.87 4.42
N ASN A 113 -18.62 12.93 3.70
CA ASN A 113 -19.23 11.69 3.21
C ASN A 113 -20.36 11.79 2.17
N GLU A 114 -20.61 12.96 1.57
CA GLU A 114 -21.68 13.12 0.56
C GLU A 114 -21.45 12.36 -0.77
N ILE A 115 -20.20 11.94 -1.05
CA ILE A 115 -19.80 11.22 -2.27
C ILE A 115 -20.20 9.72 -2.23
N ILE A 116 -20.60 9.16 -1.08
CA ILE A 116 -20.92 7.73 -0.95
C ILE A 116 -22.24 7.39 -1.65
N LYS A 117 -22.18 7.11 -2.95
CA LYS A 117 -23.36 6.69 -3.74
C LYS A 117 -23.12 5.46 -4.61
N SER A 118 -21.91 5.25 -5.13
CA SER A 118 -21.62 4.11 -5.99
C SER A 118 -21.12 2.88 -5.21
N GLU A 119 -21.46 1.69 -5.70
CA GLU A 119 -21.00 0.43 -5.12
C GLU A 119 -19.48 0.25 -5.26
N GLU A 120 -18.89 0.84 -6.30
CA GLU A 120 -17.44 0.87 -6.51
C GLU A 120 -16.73 1.67 -5.40
N VAL A 121 -17.22 2.87 -5.07
CA VAL A 121 -16.67 3.67 -3.97
C VAL A 121 -16.76 2.90 -2.66
N LYS A 122 -17.91 2.27 -2.36
CA LYS A 122 -18.05 1.43 -1.16
C LYS A 122 -17.04 0.27 -1.11
N LYS A 123 -16.79 -0.39 -2.24
CA LYS A 123 -15.81 -1.48 -2.32
C LYS A 123 -14.40 -0.99 -2.03
N ILE A 124 -14.03 0.18 -2.57
CA ILE A 124 -12.70 0.75 -2.35
C ILE A 124 -12.52 1.26 -0.92
N LEU A 125 -13.57 1.79 -0.29
CA LEU A 125 -13.53 2.15 1.13
C LEU A 125 -13.35 0.91 2.01
N LYS A 126 -14.06 -0.18 1.74
CA LYS A 126 -13.84 -1.46 2.42
C LYS A 126 -12.40 -1.95 2.27
N PHE A 127 -11.77 -1.74 1.10
CA PHE A 127 -10.36 -2.04 0.89
C PHE A 127 -9.44 -1.16 1.74
N SER A 128 -9.69 0.15 1.77
CA SER A 128 -8.93 1.11 2.59
C SER A 128 -9.05 0.79 4.08
N ASP A 129 -10.25 0.45 4.55
CA ASP A 129 -10.51 0.06 5.94
C ASP A 129 -9.85 -1.26 6.30
N ALA A 130 -9.92 -2.27 5.43
CA ALA A 130 -9.23 -3.55 5.64
C ALA A 130 -7.71 -3.36 5.71
N LEU A 131 -7.14 -2.50 4.86
CA LEU A 131 -5.72 -2.17 4.88
C LEU A 131 -5.34 -1.41 6.16
N LYS A 132 -6.12 -0.41 6.55
CA LYS A 132 -5.94 0.33 7.81
C LYS A 132 -6.01 -0.59 9.02
N ASN A 133 -6.97 -1.51 9.05
CA ASN A 133 -7.10 -2.51 10.12
C ASN A 133 -5.84 -3.38 10.19
N PHE A 134 -5.36 -3.89 9.05
CA PHE A 134 -4.13 -4.67 9.00
C PHE A 134 -2.92 -3.89 9.54
N LEU A 135 -2.70 -2.66 9.06
CA LEU A 135 -1.56 -1.83 9.48
C LEU A 135 -1.63 -1.44 10.97
N THR A 136 -2.82 -1.14 11.48
CA THR A 136 -3.04 -0.80 12.90
C THR A 136 -2.77 -2.00 13.81
N MET A 137 -2.94 -3.22 13.30
CA MET A 137 -2.76 -4.46 14.07
C MET A 137 -1.31 -4.98 14.07
N LEU A 138 -0.45 -4.47 13.18
CA LEU A 138 0.97 -4.88 13.11
C LEU A 138 1.71 -4.78 14.45
N PRO A 139 1.62 -3.67 15.23
CA PRO A 139 2.31 -3.57 16.52
C PRO A 139 1.84 -4.62 17.52
N TYR A 140 0.55 -4.98 17.50
CA TYR A 140 0.01 -6.00 18.41
C TYR A 140 0.60 -7.38 18.12
N PHE A 141 0.82 -7.73 16.85
CA PHE A 141 1.46 -9.01 16.50
C PHE A 141 2.95 -9.07 16.89
N VAL A 142 3.60 -7.92 17.03
CA VAL A 142 4.99 -7.82 17.50
C VAL A 142 5.05 -7.94 19.03
N LEU A 143 4.15 -7.26 19.73
CA LEU A 143 4.21 -7.11 21.19
C LEU A 143 3.51 -8.23 21.95
N LEU A 144 2.49 -8.85 21.37
CA LEU A 144 1.70 -9.89 22.04
C LEU A 144 2.23 -11.28 21.68
N PRO A 145 2.48 -12.15 22.68
CA PRO A 145 2.78 -13.55 22.44
C PRO A 145 1.64 -14.25 21.68
N ALA A 146 1.98 -15.22 20.83
CA ALA A 146 1.01 -16.00 20.05
C ALA A 146 -0.10 -16.62 20.94
N PHE A 147 0.28 -17.09 22.14
CA PHE A 147 -0.68 -17.60 23.12
C PHE A 147 -1.81 -16.61 23.46
N VAL A 148 -1.48 -15.33 23.68
CA VAL A 148 -2.49 -14.31 24.00
C VAL A 148 -3.43 -14.13 22.82
N MET A 149 -2.88 -14.09 21.60
CA MET A 149 -3.64 -13.93 20.37
C MET A 149 -4.53 -15.12 20.02
N ASP A 150 -4.16 -16.32 20.45
CA ASP A 150 -4.88 -17.54 20.08
C ASP A 150 -5.93 -17.96 21.11
N TYR A 151 -5.70 -17.69 22.40
CA TYR A 151 -6.54 -18.23 23.48
C TYR A 151 -7.39 -17.20 24.23
N VAL A 152 -7.01 -15.92 24.25
CA VAL A 152 -7.81 -14.90 24.92
C VAL A 152 -8.95 -14.43 24.00
N PRO A 153 -10.24 -14.58 24.36
CA PRO A 153 -11.37 -14.38 23.44
C PRO A 153 -11.39 -13.03 22.70
N GLY A 154 -11.01 -11.93 23.35
CA GLY A 154 -10.93 -10.60 22.72
C GLY A 154 -9.84 -10.51 21.65
N PHE A 155 -8.61 -10.93 21.99
CA PHE A 155 -7.49 -10.94 21.05
C PHE A 155 -7.68 -11.94 19.91
N ARG A 156 -8.30 -13.09 20.19
CA ARG A 156 -8.66 -14.08 19.17
C ARG A 156 -9.62 -13.51 18.13
N SER A 157 -10.64 -12.76 18.56
CA SER A 157 -11.58 -12.09 17.66
C SER A 157 -10.87 -11.07 16.77
N ILE A 158 -10.01 -10.23 17.36
CA ILE A 158 -9.19 -9.25 16.65
C ILE A 158 -8.31 -9.95 15.61
N ARG A 159 -7.57 -10.99 16.00
CA ARG A 159 -6.72 -11.78 15.11
C ARG A 159 -7.50 -12.32 13.90
N ILE A 160 -8.66 -12.95 14.13
CA ILE A 160 -9.51 -13.49 13.06
C ILE A 160 -10.00 -12.38 12.11
N SER A 161 -10.38 -11.22 12.66
CA SER A 161 -10.78 -10.06 11.87
C SER A 161 -9.63 -9.54 10.99
N THR A 162 -8.41 -9.49 11.53
CA THR A 162 -7.23 -9.09 10.77
C THR A 162 -6.88 -10.11 9.69
N GLU A 163 -6.94 -11.41 9.96
CA GLU A 163 -6.71 -12.46 8.94
C GLU A 163 -7.68 -12.32 7.76
N ARG A 164 -8.97 -12.03 8.03
CA ARG A 164 -9.95 -11.76 6.98
C ARG A 164 -9.60 -10.51 6.18
N SER A 165 -9.17 -9.44 6.87
CA SER A 165 -8.77 -8.19 6.24
C SER A 165 -7.57 -8.39 5.32
N VAL A 166 -6.55 -9.15 5.77
CA VAL A 166 -5.36 -9.49 4.96
C VAL A 166 -5.73 -10.30 3.74
N LYS A 167 -6.56 -11.36 3.89
CA LYS A 167 -7.03 -12.16 2.75
C LYS A 167 -7.81 -11.32 1.73
N PHE A 168 -8.66 -10.41 2.22
CA PHE A 168 -9.41 -9.51 1.36
C PHE A 168 -8.49 -8.55 0.58
N VAL A 169 -7.57 -7.89 1.28
CA VAL A 169 -6.58 -6.99 0.65
C VAL A 169 -5.74 -7.76 -0.38
N TYR A 170 -5.25 -8.94 -0.02
CA TYR A 170 -4.45 -9.79 -0.91
C TYR A 170 -5.23 -10.15 -2.18
N GLY A 171 -6.49 -10.57 -2.07
CA GLY A 171 -7.32 -10.89 -3.23
C GLY A 171 -7.56 -9.70 -4.16
N ILE A 172 -7.75 -8.50 -3.61
CA ILE A 172 -7.88 -7.27 -4.41
C ILE A 172 -6.57 -6.92 -5.12
N VAL A 173 -5.44 -6.94 -4.40
CA VAL A 173 -4.13 -6.63 -4.98
C VAL A 173 -3.74 -7.65 -6.05
N LEU A 174 -4.03 -8.94 -5.85
CA LEU A 174 -3.78 -9.98 -6.83
C LEU A 174 -4.56 -9.73 -8.13
N ASN A 175 -5.85 -9.39 -8.03
CA ASN A 175 -6.67 -9.06 -9.19
C ASN A 175 -6.10 -7.85 -9.96
N ILE A 176 -5.65 -6.81 -9.26
CA ILE A 176 -5.02 -5.63 -9.87
C ILE A 176 -3.74 -6.03 -10.63
N VAL A 177 -2.90 -6.85 -10.00
CA VAL A 177 -1.66 -7.38 -10.59
C VAL A 177 -1.95 -8.21 -11.85
N GLU A 178 -2.93 -9.11 -11.80
CA GLU A 178 -3.33 -9.96 -12.92
C GLU A 178 -3.91 -9.13 -14.07
N LYS A 179 -4.81 -8.20 -13.76
CA LYS A 179 -5.41 -7.29 -14.74
C LYS A 179 -4.34 -6.47 -15.43
N ARG A 180 -3.46 -5.82 -14.67
CA ARG A 180 -2.41 -4.96 -15.24
C ARG A 180 -1.40 -5.77 -16.08
N ARG A 181 -1.07 -6.99 -15.66
CA ARG A 181 -0.23 -7.89 -16.45
C ARG A 181 -0.87 -8.22 -17.80
N LYS A 182 -2.18 -8.48 -17.82
CA LYS A 182 -2.92 -8.74 -19.07
C LYS A 182 -2.90 -7.52 -19.99
N GLU A 183 -3.17 -6.32 -19.46
CA GLU A 183 -3.11 -5.07 -20.22
C GLU A 183 -1.74 -4.85 -20.88
N LEU A 184 -0.64 -5.07 -20.15
CA LEU A 184 0.71 -4.95 -20.68
C LEU A 184 0.99 -5.97 -21.79
N ASN A 185 0.51 -7.20 -21.65
CA ASN A 185 0.64 -8.23 -22.70
C ASN A 185 -0.17 -7.91 -23.97
N GLU A 186 -1.27 -7.16 -23.83
CA GLU A 186 -2.11 -6.69 -24.93
C GLU A 186 -1.57 -5.41 -25.59
N GLY A 187 -0.45 -4.86 -25.11
CA GLY A 187 0.23 -3.70 -25.68
C GLY A 187 -0.11 -2.36 -25.03
N ALA A 188 -0.67 -2.35 -23.81
CA ALA A 188 -0.89 -1.12 -23.07
C ALA A 188 0.43 -0.36 -22.78
N GLU A 189 0.35 0.96 -22.73
CA GLU A 189 1.53 1.81 -22.49
C GLU A 189 2.12 1.57 -21.09
N PHE A 190 3.46 1.55 -21.03
CA PHE A 190 4.21 1.47 -19.78
C PHE A 190 4.24 2.82 -19.07
N GLU A 191 3.54 2.94 -17.96
CA GLU A 191 3.36 4.21 -17.26
C GLU A 191 4.49 4.52 -16.27
N SER A 192 5.42 3.58 -16.06
CA SER A 192 6.58 3.76 -15.18
C SER A 192 6.21 4.09 -13.73
N ASP A 193 5.11 3.52 -13.22
CA ASP A 193 4.80 3.52 -11.79
C ASP A 193 5.32 2.26 -11.09
N LEU A 194 5.13 2.19 -9.77
CA LEU A 194 5.67 1.11 -8.96
C LEU A 194 5.17 -0.26 -9.42
N LEU A 195 3.89 -0.36 -9.75
CA LEU A 195 3.28 -1.60 -10.22
C LEU A 195 3.92 -2.06 -11.54
N ASP A 196 4.02 -1.16 -12.51
CA ASP A 196 4.61 -1.46 -13.82
C ASP A 196 6.08 -1.89 -13.70
N HIS A 197 6.88 -1.20 -12.88
CA HIS A 197 8.25 -1.61 -12.61
C HIS A 197 8.35 -2.97 -11.93
N MET A 198 7.49 -3.25 -10.95
CA MET A 198 7.49 -4.54 -10.24
C MET A 198 7.06 -5.70 -11.15
N LEU A 199 6.13 -5.46 -12.09
CA LEU A 199 5.68 -6.46 -13.05
C LEU A 199 6.74 -6.77 -14.11
N THR A 200 7.48 -5.76 -14.56
CA THR A 200 8.50 -5.90 -15.62
C THR A 200 9.87 -6.31 -15.09
N ALA A 201 10.15 -6.15 -13.79
CA ALA A 201 11.41 -6.53 -13.14
C ALA A 201 11.83 -8.01 -13.33
N HIS A 202 10.87 -8.90 -13.62
CA HIS A 202 11.09 -10.33 -13.82
C HIS A 202 10.96 -10.78 -15.28
N THR A 203 10.61 -9.86 -16.19
CA THR A 203 10.54 -10.13 -17.63
C THR A 203 11.87 -9.73 -18.25
N PRO A 204 12.56 -10.59 -19.01
CA PRO A 204 13.76 -10.17 -19.73
C PRO A 204 13.40 -8.96 -20.60
N MET A 205 14.06 -7.83 -20.36
CA MET A 205 13.85 -6.59 -21.08
C MET A 205 14.01 -6.89 -22.58
N ASN A 206 12.95 -6.70 -23.37
CA ASN A 206 13.07 -6.75 -24.82
C ASN A 206 14.01 -5.60 -25.22
N PRO A 207 15.16 -5.85 -25.88
CA PRO A 207 16.17 -4.84 -26.20
C PRO A 207 15.68 -3.70 -27.10
N GLU A 208 14.44 -3.74 -27.59
CA GLU A 208 13.81 -2.72 -28.42
C GLU A 208 13.32 -1.48 -27.66
N TYR A 209 13.24 -1.50 -26.32
CA TYR A 209 12.82 -0.34 -25.52
C TYR A 209 13.99 0.47 -24.95
N LYS A 210 14.95 0.82 -25.79
CA LYS A 210 15.94 1.86 -25.50
C LYS A 210 15.61 3.12 -26.30
N GLU A 211 14.87 4.04 -25.70
CA GLU A 211 14.87 5.47 -26.04
C GLU A 211 14.88 6.30 -24.76
#